data_AF-A0A957L7Q4-F1
#
_entry.id   AF-A0A957L7Q4-F1
#
_cell.length_a   1.000
_cell.length_b   1.000
_cell.length_c   1.000
_cell.angle_alpha   90.00
_cell.angle_beta   90.00
_cell.angle_gamma   90.00
#
_symmetry.space_group_name_H-M   'P 1'
#
loop_
_entity.id
_entity.type
_entity.pdbx_description
1 polymer ?
#
loop_
_entity_poly.entity_id
_entity_poly.type
_entity_poly.pdbx_seq_one_letter_code
_entity_poly.pdbx_strand_id
1 'polypeptide(L)'
;SAIREHHQHNPDQKILLLRMHRVNHVDVSGLHILENMVNLFRQDGGDIYMVGVRGAVWRKMTLSGFDQFLGLNHFLAAEDAIGYIFHQVMNPGICVYVCKARVWKECQGLPKSDRTVNIPLHQIESAEAVVPSITPLRLWQRLREENGEGPRIIDVREPEEYRQGHIPRVDLQTLPDLLDHLDDVPFEGDIVFVCRSGRRSAAAVHQLIELGHQNVLSLQGGMLSWQADGLPAVIE
;
A
#
# COMPACT_ATOMS: atom_id res chain seq x y z
N SER A 1 21.07 9.88 -19.61
CA SER A 1 21.48 8.74 -18.77
C SER A 1 20.61 7.54 -19.13
N ALA A 2 21.08 6.31 -18.89
CA ALA A 2 20.32 5.09 -19.20
C ALA A 2 18.96 5.03 -18.47
N ILE A 3 18.87 5.61 -17.26
CA ILE A 3 17.63 5.70 -16.48
C ILE A 3 16.57 6.54 -17.22
N ARG A 4 16.96 7.70 -17.77
CA ARG A 4 16.05 8.59 -18.51
C ARG A 4 15.51 7.93 -19.78
N GLU A 5 16.41 7.26 -20.51
CA GLU A 5 16.03 6.53 -21.73
C GLU A 5 15.09 5.37 -21.39
N HIS A 6 15.35 4.62 -20.31
CA HIS A 6 14.46 3.56 -19.84
C HIS A 6 13.06 4.09 -19.50
N HIS A 7 12.98 5.21 -18.77
CA HIS A 7 11.71 5.84 -18.41
C HIS A 7 10.91 6.29 -19.64
N GLN A 8 11.58 6.87 -20.65
CA GLN A 8 10.93 7.25 -21.92
C GLN A 8 10.34 6.05 -22.68
N HIS A 9 11.00 4.89 -22.60
CA HIS A 9 10.50 3.66 -23.23
C HIS A 9 9.44 2.93 -22.39
N ASN A 10 9.32 3.25 -21.09
CA ASN A 10 8.43 2.57 -20.15
C ASN A 10 7.67 3.59 -19.29
N PRO A 11 6.85 4.48 -19.88
CA PRO A 11 6.19 5.58 -19.15
C PRO A 11 5.19 5.10 -18.09
N ASP A 12 4.69 3.87 -18.21
CA ASP A 12 3.79 3.24 -17.24
C ASP A 12 4.53 2.64 -16.04
N GLN A 13 5.87 2.54 -16.09
CA GLN A 13 6.67 2.06 -14.96
C GLN A 13 6.74 3.15 -13.89
N LYS A 14 6.01 2.95 -12.80
CA LYS A 14 6.00 3.90 -11.68
C LYS A 14 7.11 3.69 -10.66
N ILE A 15 7.58 2.45 -10.45
CA ILE A 15 8.58 2.16 -9.42
C ILE A 15 9.87 1.66 -10.06
N LEU A 16 11.00 2.29 -9.72
CA LEU A 16 12.33 1.89 -10.17
C LEU A 16 13.20 1.44 -8.99
N LEU A 17 13.63 0.17 -9.00
CA LEU A 17 14.57 -0.37 -8.02
C LEU A 17 16.00 -0.42 -8.59
N LEU A 18 16.87 0.46 -8.10
CA LEU A 18 18.26 0.56 -8.51
C LEU A 18 19.15 -0.40 -7.71
N ARG A 19 19.85 -1.29 -8.42
CA ARG A 19 20.82 -2.23 -7.82
C ARG A 19 22.22 -1.62 -7.78
N MET A 20 22.59 -1.05 -6.65
CA MET A 20 23.84 -0.30 -6.46
C MET A 20 25.05 -1.17 -6.09
N HIS A 21 24.89 -2.49 -6.02
CA HIS A 21 25.92 -3.45 -5.58
C HIS A 21 27.24 -3.43 -6.37
N ARG A 22 27.28 -2.89 -7.59
CA ARG A 22 28.52 -2.73 -8.40
C ARG A 22 29.04 -1.29 -8.44
N VAL A 23 28.35 -0.35 -7.81
CA VAL A 23 28.74 1.06 -7.79
C VAL A 23 29.69 1.29 -6.62
N ASN A 24 30.94 1.64 -6.95
CA ASN A 24 31.99 1.90 -5.94
C ASN A 24 32.22 3.39 -5.67
N HIS A 25 31.80 4.24 -6.60
CA HIS A 25 32.02 5.67 -6.55
C HIS A 25 30.81 6.41 -7.11
N VAL A 26 30.51 7.56 -6.53
CA VAL A 26 29.57 8.54 -7.04
C VAL A 26 30.16 9.92 -6.77
N ASP A 27 30.13 10.78 -7.79
CA ASP A 27 30.55 12.17 -7.70
C ASP A 27 29.32 13.09 -7.56
N VAL A 28 29.57 14.39 -7.42
CA VAL A 28 28.52 15.40 -7.24
C VAL A 28 27.58 15.43 -8.46
N SER A 29 28.15 15.33 -9.68
CA SER A 29 27.37 15.31 -10.92
C SER A 29 26.45 14.08 -11.00
N GLY A 30 26.93 12.91 -10.58
CA GLY A 30 26.14 11.68 -10.52
C GLY A 30 24.98 11.77 -9.53
N LEU A 31 25.20 12.40 -8.37
CA LEU A 31 24.13 12.62 -7.38
C LEU A 31 23.06 13.58 -7.92
N HIS A 32 23.45 14.68 -8.57
CA HIS A 32 22.48 15.57 -9.23
C HIS A 32 21.68 14.88 -10.34
N ILE A 33 22.29 13.96 -11.09
CA ILE A 33 21.54 13.16 -12.07
C ILE A 33 20.52 12.29 -11.36
N LEU A 34 20.88 11.65 -10.24
CA LEU A 34 19.94 10.83 -9.45
C LEU A 34 18.80 11.68 -8.89
N GLU A 35 19.07 12.87 -8.34
CA GLU A 35 18.04 13.80 -7.86
C GLU A 35 17.02 14.14 -8.94
N ASN A 36 17.51 14.46 -10.15
CA ASN A 36 16.65 14.73 -11.30
C ASN A 36 15.78 13.52 -11.69
N MET A 37 16.31 12.29 -11.57
CA MET A 37 15.52 11.09 -11.85
C MET A 37 14.48 10.84 -10.76
N VAL A 38 14.81 11.03 -9.49
CA VAL A 38 13.84 10.93 -8.39
C VAL A 38 12.68 11.89 -8.62
N ASN A 39 12.98 13.16 -8.93
CA ASN A 39 11.95 14.15 -9.25
C ASN A 39 11.09 13.75 -10.46
N LEU A 40 11.72 13.21 -11.51
CA LEU A 40 11.00 12.75 -12.70
C LEU A 40 10.00 11.63 -12.36
N PHE A 41 10.43 10.60 -11.62
CA PHE A 41 9.55 9.51 -11.23
C PHE A 41 8.43 9.99 -10.29
N ARG A 42 8.74 10.87 -9.32
CA ARG A 42 7.75 11.44 -8.39
C ARG A 42 6.70 12.29 -9.09
N GLN A 43 7.09 13.06 -10.10
CA GLN A 43 6.15 13.83 -10.92
C GLN A 43 5.11 12.94 -11.62
N ASP A 44 5.49 11.72 -11.98
CA ASP A 44 4.61 10.77 -12.65
C ASP A 44 3.89 9.81 -11.68
N GLY A 45 3.88 10.13 -10.37
CA GLY A 45 3.22 9.34 -9.33
C GLY A 45 3.98 8.05 -8.97
N GLY A 46 5.28 8.04 -9.19
CA GLY A 46 6.19 6.94 -8.93
C GLY A 46 7.29 7.28 -7.93
N ASP A 47 8.24 6.37 -7.70
CA ASP A 47 9.44 6.67 -6.91
C ASP A 47 10.61 5.72 -7.22
N ILE A 48 11.79 6.05 -6.70
CA ILE A 48 13.03 5.30 -6.85
C ILE A 48 13.46 4.70 -5.52
N TYR A 49 13.80 3.41 -5.54
CA TYR A 49 14.35 2.68 -4.40
C TYR A 49 15.75 2.18 -4.73
N MET A 50 16.60 1.99 -3.73
CA MET A 50 17.98 1.52 -3.92
C MET A 50 18.28 0.31 -3.05
N VAL A 51 19.03 -0.66 -3.59
CA VAL A 51 19.55 -1.81 -2.85
C VAL A 51 21.06 -1.94 -3.01
N GLY A 52 21.72 -2.40 -1.95
CA GLY A 52 23.15 -2.72 -1.99
C GLY A 52 24.05 -1.50 -2.19
N VAL A 53 23.69 -0.34 -1.62
CA VAL A 53 24.54 0.85 -1.62
C VAL A 53 25.79 0.58 -0.79
N ARG A 54 26.96 0.62 -1.41
CA ARG A 54 28.24 0.37 -0.72
C ARG A 54 28.61 1.54 0.19
N GLY A 55 29.32 1.26 1.29
CA GLY A 55 29.66 2.28 2.30
C GLY A 55 30.37 3.53 1.75
N ALA A 56 31.21 3.40 0.71
CA ALA A 56 31.85 4.56 0.07
C ALA A 56 30.85 5.49 -0.65
N VAL A 57 29.87 4.89 -1.33
CA VAL A 57 28.78 5.61 -2.01
C VAL A 57 27.81 6.19 -0.99
N TRP A 58 27.45 5.41 0.04
CA TRP A 58 26.60 5.86 1.15
C TRP A 58 27.14 7.12 1.81
N ARG A 59 28.43 7.14 2.19
CA ARG A 59 29.07 8.32 2.78
C ARG A 59 28.96 9.56 1.88
N LYS A 60 29.08 9.39 0.56
CA LYS A 60 28.93 10.49 -0.39
C LYS A 60 27.49 11.00 -0.46
N MET A 61 26.51 10.09 -0.49
CA MET A 61 25.08 10.43 -0.46
C MET A 61 24.70 11.18 0.82
N THR A 62 25.17 10.72 1.99
CA THR A 62 24.91 11.40 3.26
C THR A 62 25.59 12.77 3.33
N LEU A 63 26.83 12.90 2.86
CA LEU A 63 27.51 14.20 2.84
C LEU A 63 26.84 15.22 1.90
N SER A 64 26.18 14.77 0.84
CA SER A 64 25.42 15.65 -0.06
C SER A 64 23.98 15.90 0.38
N GLY A 65 23.48 15.20 1.41
CA GLY A 65 22.07 15.22 1.82
C GLY A 65 21.13 14.43 0.90
N PHE A 66 21.66 13.61 -0.01
CA PHE A 66 20.86 12.83 -0.95
C PHE A 66 20.01 11.76 -0.25
N ASP A 67 20.53 11.18 0.84
CA ASP A 67 19.81 10.21 1.66
C ASP A 67 18.54 10.80 2.30
N GLN A 68 18.62 12.06 2.76
CA GLN A 68 17.48 12.80 3.29
C GLN A 68 16.50 13.20 2.19
N PHE A 69 17.01 13.65 1.04
CA PHE A 69 16.20 14.00 -0.13
C PHE A 69 15.40 12.80 -0.67
N LEU A 70 16.05 11.64 -0.76
CA LEU A 70 15.39 10.42 -1.19
C LEU A 70 14.45 9.88 -0.10
N GLY A 71 14.92 9.85 1.15
CA GLY A 71 14.24 9.24 2.28
C GLY A 71 14.91 7.93 2.70
N LEU A 72 15.09 7.72 4.00
CA LEU A 72 15.81 6.54 4.52
C LEU A 72 15.08 5.22 4.21
N ASN A 73 13.75 5.25 4.10
CA ASN A 73 12.92 4.10 3.76
C ASN A 73 13.07 3.65 2.29
N HIS A 74 13.81 4.39 1.48
CA HIS A 74 14.06 4.06 0.07
C HIS A 74 15.36 3.28 -0.13
N PHE A 75 16.13 3.06 0.93
CA PHE A 75 17.34 2.24 0.92
C PHE A 75 17.05 0.88 1.54
N LEU A 76 16.83 -0.11 0.69
CA LEU A 76 16.31 -1.42 1.07
C LEU A 76 17.42 -2.47 1.17
N ALA A 77 17.21 -3.45 2.06
CA ALA A 77 17.98 -4.68 2.07
C ALA A 77 17.68 -5.50 0.81
N ALA A 78 18.70 -6.15 0.22
CA ALA A 78 18.55 -6.79 -1.08
C ALA A 78 17.65 -8.02 -1.04
N GLU A 79 17.65 -8.72 0.09
CA GLU A 79 16.86 -9.90 0.40
C GLU A 79 15.34 -9.62 0.42
N ASP A 80 14.94 -8.43 0.90
CA ASP A 80 13.54 -8.11 1.18
C ASP A 80 12.99 -6.95 0.35
N ALA A 81 13.77 -6.36 -0.57
CA ALA A 81 13.36 -5.17 -1.32
C ALA A 81 12.08 -5.36 -2.12
N ILE A 82 11.90 -6.51 -2.78
CA ILE A 82 10.69 -6.81 -3.54
C ILE A 82 9.49 -6.96 -2.60
N GLY A 83 9.67 -7.67 -1.48
CA GLY A 83 8.64 -7.80 -0.45
C GLY A 83 8.23 -6.44 0.13
N TYR A 84 9.21 -5.59 0.44
CA TYR A 84 8.96 -4.23 0.91
C TYR A 84 8.16 -3.42 -0.12
N ILE A 85 8.61 -3.36 -1.37
CA ILE A 85 7.91 -2.64 -2.43
C ILE A 85 6.50 -3.21 -2.62
N PHE A 86 6.34 -4.52 -2.57
CA PHE A 86 5.03 -5.17 -2.71
C PHE A 86 4.05 -4.85 -1.58
N HIS A 87 4.52 -4.91 -0.33
CA HIS A 87 3.65 -4.78 0.83
C HIS A 87 3.48 -3.34 1.32
N GLN A 88 4.49 -2.50 1.16
CA GLN A 88 4.56 -1.15 1.72
C GLN A 88 4.36 -0.04 0.69
N VAL A 89 4.70 -0.30 -0.59
CA VAL A 89 4.69 0.74 -1.63
C VAL A 89 3.55 0.52 -2.62
N MET A 90 3.36 -0.72 -3.09
CA MET A 90 2.31 -1.04 -4.05
C MET A 90 1.01 -1.46 -3.34
N ASN A 91 -0.14 -1.20 -3.95
CA ASN A 91 -1.40 -1.79 -3.50
C ASN A 91 -1.53 -3.21 -4.07
N PRO A 92 -1.63 -4.26 -3.24
CA PRO A 92 -1.85 -5.62 -3.72
C PRO A 92 -3.14 -5.78 -4.54
N GLY A 93 -4.08 -4.83 -4.44
CA GLY A 93 -5.25 -4.77 -5.32
C GLY A 93 -4.90 -4.75 -6.81
N ILE A 94 -3.76 -4.17 -7.22
CA ILE A 94 -3.29 -4.22 -8.61
C ILE A 94 -3.15 -5.68 -9.06
N CYS A 95 -2.59 -6.52 -8.19
CA CYS A 95 -2.44 -7.94 -8.48
C CYS A 95 -3.78 -8.66 -8.55
N VAL A 96 -4.80 -8.22 -7.80
CA VAL A 96 -6.13 -8.85 -7.79
C VAL A 96 -6.94 -8.46 -9.02
N TYR A 97 -6.98 -7.16 -9.35
CA TYR A 97 -7.94 -6.57 -10.29
C TYR A 97 -7.35 -6.16 -11.65
N VAL A 98 -6.02 -5.99 -11.76
CA VAL A 98 -5.40 -5.39 -12.96
C VAL A 98 -4.40 -6.32 -13.65
N CYS A 99 -3.51 -6.96 -12.90
CA CYS A 99 -2.45 -7.77 -13.49
C CYS A 99 -3.03 -8.97 -14.24
N LYS A 100 -2.58 -9.20 -15.49
CA LYS A 100 -2.92 -10.42 -16.24
C LYS A 100 -2.10 -11.65 -15.83
N ALA A 101 -0.94 -11.43 -15.19
CA ALA A 101 -0.01 -12.49 -14.79
C ALA A 101 0.39 -12.36 -13.31
N ARG A 102 1.00 -13.43 -12.79
CA ARG A 102 1.62 -13.48 -11.46
C ARG A 102 3.14 -13.44 -11.60
N VAL A 103 3.72 -12.26 -11.44
CA VAL A 103 5.15 -12.03 -11.72
C VAL A 103 6.01 -12.18 -10.47
N TRP A 104 5.46 -11.92 -9.28
CA TRP A 104 6.19 -11.97 -8.02
C TRP A 104 5.78 -13.14 -7.14
N LYS A 105 6.67 -13.57 -6.24
CA LYS A 105 6.38 -14.63 -5.26
C LYS A 105 5.25 -14.19 -4.31
N GLU A 106 5.26 -12.92 -3.94
CA GLU A 106 4.37 -12.28 -2.99
C GLU A 106 2.91 -12.22 -3.47
N CYS A 107 2.70 -12.26 -4.80
CA CYS A 107 1.37 -12.19 -5.39
C CYS A 107 0.75 -13.57 -5.69
N GLN A 108 1.52 -14.67 -5.57
CA GLN A 108 1.04 -16.01 -5.98
C GLN A 108 -0.17 -16.48 -5.17
N GLY A 109 -0.23 -16.14 -3.89
CA GLY A 109 -1.33 -16.51 -2.99
C GLY A 109 -2.52 -15.55 -3.00
N LEU A 110 -2.51 -14.51 -3.83
CA LEU A 110 -3.64 -13.57 -3.90
C LEU A 110 -4.73 -14.10 -4.83
N PRO A 111 -6.01 -13.75 -4.58
CA PRO A 111 -7.12 -14.04 -5.50
C PRO A 111 -6.95 -13.27 -6.82
N LYS A 112 -7.55 -13.79 -7.89
CA LYS A 112 -7.75 -13.10 -9.16
C LYS A 112 -9.24 -12.83 -9.30
N SER A 113 -9.58 -11.58 -9.58
CA SER A 113 -10.95 -11.19 -9.88
C SER A 113 -11.00 -10.73 -11.33
N ASP A 114 -12.07 -11.10 -12.04
CA ASP A 114 -12.33 -10.62 -13.39
C ASP A 114 -13.03 -9.25 -13.39
N ARG A 115 -13.32 -8.70 -12.20
CA ARG A 115 -13.95 -7.40 -12.02
C ARG A 115 -12.95 -6.26 -12.05
N THR A 116 -13.36 -5.18 -12.69
CA THR A 116 -12.60 -3.92 -12.74
C THR A 116 -12.92 -3.06 -11.53
N VAL A 117 -11.90 -2.43 -10.97
CA VAL A 117 -12.03 -1.48 -9.85
C VAL A 117 -11.50 -0.13 -10.32
N ASN A 118 -12.31 0.93 -10.20
CA ASN A 118 -11.94 2.29 -10.63
C ASN A 118 -11.47 3.17 -9.45
N ILE A 119 -10.49 2.67 -8.68
CA ILE A 119 -9.81 3.46 -7.65
C ILE A 119 -8.31 3.52 -7.96
N PRO A 120 -7.61 4.60 -7.56
CA PRO A 120 -6.16 4.68 -7.71
C PRO A 120 -5.46 3.60 -6.88
N LEU A 121 -5.19 2.45 -7.48
CA LEU A 121 -4.44 1.38 -6.83
C LEU A 121 -2.93 1.68 -6.74
N HIS A 122 -2.47 2.76 -7.38
CA HIS A 122 -1.06 3.16 -7.39
C HIS A 122 -0.72 4.29 -6.41
N GLN A 123 -1.71 4.96 -5.79
CA GLN A 123 -1.47 6.19 -5.04
C GLN A 123 -1.96 6.08 -3.59
N ILE A 124 -1.03 6.01 -2.64
CA ILE A 124 -1.26 6.40 -1.24
C ILE A 124 0.02 7.05 -0.67
N GLU A 125 0.69 7.88 -1.46
CA GLU A 125 1.91 8.60 -1.02
C GLU A 125 1.86 10.11 -1.26
N SER A 126 0.69 10.72 -1.50
CA SER A 126 0.60 12.16 -1.21
C SER A 126 0.69 12.30 0.31
N ALA A 127 1.86 12.72 0.78
CA ALA A 127 2.31 12.81 2.15
C ALA A 127 1.48 13.75 3.08
N GLU A 128 0.22 14.06 2.74
CA GLU A 128 -0.65 14.97 3.49
C GLU A 128 -2.07 14.42 3.76
N ALA A 129 -2.55 13.39 3.05
CA ALA A 129 -3.86 12.80 3.35
C ALA A 129 -3.73 11.70 4.41
N VAL A 130 -3.76 12.09 5.68
CA VAL A 130 -3.88 11.13 6.79
C VAL A 130 -5.24 10.44 6.70
N VAL A 131 -5.29 9.27 6.07
CA VAL A 131 -6.50 8.45 6.01
C VAL A 131 -6.91 8.08 7.46
N PRO A 132 -8.12 8.47 7.91
CA PRO A 132 -8.63 8.10 9.22
C PRO A 132 -8.54 6.59 9.40
N SER A 133 -7.94 6.16 10.50
CA SER A 133 -7.62 4.76 10.71
C SER A 133 -7.66 4.37 12.18
N ILE A 134 -7.83 3.07 12.42
CA ILE A 134 -7.92 2.48 13.75
C ILE A 134 -6.96 1.29 13.86
N THR A 135 -6.29 1.13 15.01
CA THR A 135 -5.42 -0.03 15.26
C THR A 135 -6.26 -1.28 15.54
N PRO A 136 -5.75 -2.50 15.26
CA PRO A 136 -6.48 -3.74 15.57
C PRO A 136 -6.87 -3.85 17.04
N LEU A 137 -5.94 -3.58 17.95
CA LEU A 137 -6.20 -3.59 19.39
C LEU A 137 -7.30 -2.60 19.82
N ARG A 138 -7.32 -1.38 19.25
CA ARG A 138 -8.35 -0.39 19.58
C ARG A 138 -9.70 -0.78 19.03
N LEU A 139 -9.76 -1.31 17.81
CA LEU A 139 -10.99 -1.86 17.23
C LEU A 139 -11.53 -3.01 18.09
N TRP A 140 -10.66 -3.93 18.49
CA TRP A 140 -11.02 -5.05 19.36
C TRP A 140 -11.59 -4.61 20.71
N GLN A 141 -11.02 -3.56 21.31
CA GLN A 141 -11.57 -2.97 22.53
C GLN A 141 -12.99 -2.43 22.29
N ARG A 142 -13.19 -1.62 21.25
CA ARG A 142 -14.51 -1.04 20.92
C ARG A 142 -15.58 -2.09 20.66
N LEU A 143 -15.23 -3.19 19.99
CA LEU A 143 -16.15 -4.31 19.75
C LEU A 143 -16.61 -5.02 21.03
N ARG A 144 -15.90 -4.82 22.15
CA ARG A 144 -16.16 -5.46 23.44
C ARG A 144 -16.72 -4.51 24.49
N GLU A 145 -16.86 -3.22 24.18
CA GLU A 145 -17.49 -2.26 25.09
C GLU A 145 -18.99 -2.60 25.22
N GLU A 146 -19.47 -2.70 26.47
CA GLU A 146 -20.80 -3.23 26.80
C GLU A 146 -21.98 -2.31 26.40
N ASN A 147 -21.69 -1.13 25.87
CA ASN A 147 -22.70 -0.10 25.55
C ASN A 147 -23.39 -0.29 24.17
N GLY A 148 -23.10 -1.38 23.45
CA GLY A 148 -23.97 -1.87 22.37
C GLY A 148 -23.79 -1.23 20.97
N GLU A 149 -22.91 -0.27 20.78
CA GLU A 149 -22.69 0.40 19.48
C GLU A 149 -21.21 0.37 19.08
N GLY A 150 -20.66 -0.83 18.91
CA GLY A 150 -19.37 -1.01 18.24
C GLY A 150 -19.45 -0.53 16.78
N PRO A 151 -18.34 -0.09 16.18
CA PRO A 151 -18.35 0.35 14.78
C PRO A 151 -18.80 -0.81 13.87
N ARG A 152 -19.53 -0.49 12.80
CA ARG A 152 -19.81 -1.46 11.75
C ARG A 152 -18.50 -1.79 11.04
N ILE A 153 -18.25 -3.06 10.75
CA ILE A 153 -17.06 -3.48 10.02
C ILE A 153 -17.49 -4.04 8.67
N ILE A 154 -16.80 -3.62 7.61
CA ILE A 154 -16.99 -4.11 6.26
C ILE A 154 -15.67 -4.68 5.74
N ASP A 155 -15.65 -5.98 5.44
CA ASP A 155 -14.52 -6.63 4.79
C ASP A 155 -14.62 -6.46 3.28
N VAL A 156 -13.64 -5.78 2.68
CA VAL A 156 -13.58 -5.47 1.24
C VAL A 156 -12.66 -6.40 0.45
N ARG A 157 -12.24 -7.52 1.04
CA ARG A 157 -11.44 -8.54 0.35
C ARG A 157 -12.31 -9.36 -0.62
N GLU A 158 -11.64 -10.22 -1.39
CA GLU A 158 -12.36 -11.23 -2.18
C GLU A 158 -12.80 -12.40 -1.28
N PRO A 159 -13.84 -13.16 -1.68
CA PRO A 159 -14.38 -14.29 -0.89
C PRO A 159 -13.32 -15.34 -0.51
N GLU A 160 -12.34 -15.60 -1.37
CA GLU A 160 -11.24 -16.54 -1.09
C GLU A 160 -10.39 -16.09 0.10
N GLU A 161 -10.13 -14.79 0.24
CA GLU A 161 -9.38 -14.25 1.37
C GLU A 161 -10.23 -14.25 2.65
N TYR A 162 -11.53 -13.94 2.54
CA TYR A 162 -12.46 -13.93 3.66
C TYR A 162 -12.60 -15.31 4.31
N ARG A 163 -12.78 -16.36 3.49
CA ARG A 163 -12.90 -17.75 3.95
C ARG A 163 -11.65 -18.26 4.68
N GLN A 164 -10.45 -17.76 4.33
CA GLN A 164 -9.21 -18.14 5.01
C GLN A 164 -9.08 -17.58 6.44
N GLY A 165 -9.94 -16.65 6.83
CA GLY A 165 -9.89 -15.99 8.12
C GLY A 165 -10.39 -14.56 8.04
N HIS A 166 -11.38 -14.20 8.85
CA HIS A 166 -11.94 -12.87 8.96
C HIS A 166 -12.28 -12.50 10.42
N ILE A 167 -12.48 -11.21 10.69
CA ILE A 167 -12.91 -10.72 12.00
C ILE A 167 -14.32 -11.27 12.30
N PRO A 168 -14.63 -11.77 13.50
CA PRO A 168 -15.95 -12.29 13.81
C PRO A 168 -17.07 -11.27 13.57
N ARG A 169 -18.21 -11.72 13.03
CA ARG A 169 -19.44 -10.92 12.82
C ARG A 169 -19.25 -9.72 11.89
N VAL A 170 -18.48 -9.90 10.82
CA VAL A 170 -18.20 -8.85 9.82
C VAL A 170 -18.83 -9.19 8.50
N ASP A 171 -19.50 -8.20 7.89
CA ASP A 171 -20.08 -8.33 6.56
C ASP A 171 -18.97 -8.35 5.50
N LEU A 172 -19.05 -9.30 4.55
CA LEU A 172 -18.25 -9.27 3.33
C LEU A 172 -18.97 -8.43 2.27
N GLN A 173 -18.35 -7.32 1.86
CA GLN A 173 -18.75 -6.54 0.70
C GLN A 173 -17.48 -6.23 -0.09
N THR A 174 -17.22 -7.03 -1.13
CA THR A 174 -15.97 -6.95 -1.89
C THR A 174 -15.72 -5.53 -2.38
N LEU A 175 -14.46 -5.15 -2.57
CA LEU A 175 -14.14 -3.80 -3.03
C LEU A 175 -14.88 -3.40 -4.33
N PRO A 176 -14.96 -4.25 -5.38
CA PRO A 176 -15.83 -3.96 -6.52
C PRO A 176 -17.30 -3.75 -6.14
N ASP A 177 -17.89 -4.63 -5.30
CA ASP A 177 -19.30 -4.52 -4.90
C ASP A 177 -19.59 -3.27 -4.10
N LEU A 178 -18.68 -2.90 -3.21
CA LEU A 178 -18.76 -1.68 -2.43
C LEU A 178 -18.84 -0.47 -3.35
N LEU A 179 -17.94 -0.41 -4.35
CA LEU A 179 -17.85 0.73 -5.27
C LEU A 179 -19.06 0.83 -6.20
N ASP A 180 -19.59 -0.31 -6.65
CA ASP A 180 -20.76 -0.36 -7.52
C ASP A 180 -22.07 0.03 -6.79
N HIS A 181 -22.10 -0.10 -5.45
CA HIS A 181 -23.29 0.13 -4.62
C HIS A 181 -23.02 1.08 -3.45
N LEU A 182 -22.16 2.08 -3.64
CA LEU A 182 -21.81 3.03 -2.58
C LEU A 182 -23.03 3.74 -2.01
N ASP A 183 -23.98 4.12 -2.88
CA ASP A 183 -25.21 4.81 -2.50
C ASP A 183 -26.13 3.97 -1.61
N ASP A 184 -25.98 2.63 -1.63
CA ASP A 184 -26.79 1.70 -0.85
C ASP A 184 -26.19 1.41 0.54
N VAL A 185 -24.96 1.87 0.82
CA VAL A 185 -24.32 1.64 2.11
C VAL A 185 -24.85 2.65 3.13
N PRO A 186 -25.49 2.22 4.24
CA PRO A 186 -25.92 3.13 5.28
C PRO A 186 -24.68 3.60 6.06
N PHE A 187 -24.22 4.82 5.78
CA PHE A 187 -23.12 5.49 6.49
C PHE A 187 -23.56 6.08 7.85
N GLU A 188 -24.25 5.27 8.64
CA GLU A 188 -24.69 5.62 10.00
C GLU A 188 -23.67 5.10 11.02
N GLY A 189 -23.22 5.99 11.91
CA GLY A 189 -22.17 5.67 12.88
C GLY A 189 -20.80 5.45 12.24
N ASP A 190 -19.85 4.94 13.04
CA ASP A 190 -18.50 4.65 12.56
C ASP A 190 -18.46 3.36 11.74
N ILE A 191 -17.93 3.44 10.53
CA ILE A 191 -17.68 2.28 9.66
C ILE A 191 -16.18 2.04 9.54
N VAL A 192 -15.74 0.81 9.78
CA VAL A 192 -14.36 0.38 9.64
C VAL A 192 -14.24 -0.57 8.45
N PHE A 193 -13.49 -0.16 7.44
CA PHE A 193 -13.17 -0.98 6.29
C PHE A 193 -11.91 -1.80 6.54
N VAL A 194 -11.98 -3.08 6.19
CA VAL A 194 -10.90 -4.05 6.39
C VAL A 194 -10.52 -4.67 5.06
N CYS A 195 -9.22 -4.74 4.79
CA CYS A 195 -8.70 -5.57 3.70
C CYS A 195 -7.53 -6.42 4.18
N ARG A 196 -6.77 -7.04 3.28
CA ARG A 196 -5.61 -7.86 3.66
C ARG A 196 -4.51 -7.07 4.38
N SER A 197 -4.00 -6.00 3.77
CA SER A 197 -2.84 -5.23 4.26
C SER A 197 -3.14 -3.78 4.62
N GLY A 198 -4.40 -3.36 4.62
CA GLY A 198 -4.84 -1.98 4.85
C GLY A 198 -4.86 -1.07 3.61
N ARG A 199 -4.16 -1.42 2.51
CA ARG A 199 -4.03 -0.53 1.34
C ARG A 199 -5.31 -0.41 0.49
N ARG A 200 -6.03 -1.51 0.24
CA ARG A 200 -7.32 -1.47 -0.49
C ARG A 200 -8.38 -0.70 0.29
N SER A 201 -8.49 -0.97 1.59
CA SER A 201 -9.43 -0.28 2.49
C SER A 201 -9.08 1.21 2.63
N ALA A 202 -7.80 1.57 2.72
CA ALA A 202 -7.39 2.98 2.77
C ALA A 202 -7.76 3.73 1.48
N ALA A 203 -7.59 3.11 0.30
CA ALA A 203 -8.02 3.70 -0.97
C ALA A 203 -9.55 3.90 -1.02
N ALA A 204 -10.32 2.93 -0.54
CA ALA A 204 -11.78 3.06 -0.43
C ALA A 204 -12.18 4.20 0.53
N VAL A 205 -11.58 4.26 1.72
CA VAL A 205 -11.84 5.31 2.72
C VAL A 205 -11.50 6.70 2.18
N HIS A 206 -10.39 6.85 1.47
CA HIS A 206 -10.03 8.11 0.83
C HIS A 206 -11.12 8.59 -0.14
N GLN A 207 -11.57 7.70 -1.04
CA GLN A 207 -12.63 8.03 -1.99
C GLN A 207 -13.95 8.37 -1.28
N LEU A 208 -14.30 7.64 -0.23
CA LEU A 208 -15.50 7.92 0.57
C LEU A 208 -15.44 9.30 1.22
N ILE A 209 -14.27 9.73 1.70
CA ILE A 209 -14.07 11.08 2.24
C ILE A 209 -14.22 12.14 1.15
N GLU A 210 -13.68 11.90 -0.05
CA GLU A 210 -13.86 12.80 -1.20
C GLU A 210 -15.33 12.94 -1.61
N LEU A 211 -16.14 11.89 -1.40
CA LEU A 211 -17.59 11.88 -1.60
C LEU A 211 -18.38 12.49 -0.42
N GLY A 212 -17.70 12.89 0.66
CA GLY A 212 -18.31 13.58 1.80
C GLY A 212 -18.64 12.70 3.01
N HIS A 213 -18.27 11.41 3.00
CA HIS A 213 -18.46 10.52 4.15
C HIS A 213 -17.33 10.71 5.17
N GLN A 214 -17.68 11.15 6.38
CA GLN A 214 -16.69 11.51 7.41
C GLN A 214 -16.47 10.41 8.47
N ASN A 215 -17.42 9.50 8.65
CA ASN A 215 -17.38 8.47 9.70
C ASN A 215 -16.82 7.14 9.18
N VAL A 216 -15.78 7.21 8.35
CA VAL A 216 -15.17 6.04 7.69
C VAL A 216 -13.71 5.90 8.11
N LEU A 217 -13.32 4.69 8.50
CA LEU A 217 -12.01 4.36 9.04
C LEU A 217 -11.42 3.17 8.29
N SER A 218 -10.11 3.15 8.06
CA SER A 218 -9.41 1.94 7.61
C SER A 218 -8.77 1.23 8.81
N LEU A 219 -8.84 -0.11 8.84
CA LEU A 219 -8.05 -0.89 9.78
C LEU A 219 -6.56 -0.81 9.42
N GLN A 220 -5.73 -0.33 10.35
CA GLN A 220 -4.29 -0.23 10.15
C GLN A 220 -3.66 -1.60 9.93
N GLY A 221 -2.94 -1.75 8.82
CA GLY A 221 -2.30 -3.01 8.41
C GLY A 221 -3.27 -4.15 8.03
N GLY A 222 -4.59 -3.90 8.07
CA GLY A 222 -5.63 -4.86 7.70
C GLY A 222 -5.58 -6.16 8.51
N MET A 223 -6.04 -7.25 7.90
CA MET A 223 -6.06 -8.58 8.51
C MET A 223 -4.67 -9.13 8.87
N LEU A 224 -3.62 -8.71 8.16
CA LEU A 224 -2.25 -9.13 8.51
C LEU A 224 -1.85 -8.62 9.91
N SER A 225 -2.15 -7.36 10.23
CA SER A 225 -1.89 -6.82 11.57
C SER A 225 -2.84 -7.38 12.62
N TRP A 226 -4.12 -7.59 12.28
CA TRP A 226 -5.08 -8.26 13.17
C TRP A 226 -4.57 -9.63 13.64
N GLN A 227 -4.06 -10.43 12.69
CA GLN A 227 -3.50 -11.75 12.99
C GLN A 227 -2.17 -11.67 13.74
N ALA A 228 -1.30 -10.70 13.39
CA ALA A 228 -0.03 -10.49 14.08
C ALA A 228 -0.23 -10.11 15.56
N ASP A 229 -1.29 -9.37 15.88
CA ASP A 229 -1.69 -9.02 17.25
C ASP A 229 -2.35 -10.19 18.00
N GLY A 230 -2.49 -11.37 17.38
CA GLY A 230 -3.08 -12.56 17.99
C GLY A 230 -4.58 -12.46 18.26
N LEU A 231 -5.28 -11.58 17.54
CA LEU A 231 -6.71 -11.35 17.74
C LEU A 231 -7.56 -12.45 17.10
N PRO A 232 -8.75 -12.77 17.66
CA PRO A 232 -9.58 -13.86 17.16
C PRO A 232 -10.01 -13.66 15.71
N ALA A 233 -9.94 -14.73 14.91
CA ALA A 233 -10.46 -14.78 13.55
C ALA A 233 -11.33 -16.04 13.37
N VAL A 234 -12.34 -15.94 12.50
CA VAL A 234 -13.24 -17.03 12.12
C VAL A 234 -12.90 -17.50 10.71
N ILE A 235 -13.02 -18.80 10.47
CA ILE A 235 -12.81 -19.45 9.18
C ILE A 235 -14.16 -20.02 8.75
N GLU A 236 -14.47 -19.92 7.45
CA GLU A 236 -15.67 -20.48 6.81
C GLU A 236 -15.34 -21.57 5.80
#